data_AF-A0A9W8VEL3-F1
#
_entry.id   AF-A0A9W8VEL3-F1
#
_cell.length_a   1.000
_cell.length_b   1.000
_cell.length_c   1.000
_cell.angle_alpha   90.00
_cell.angle_beta   90.00
_cell.angle_gamma   90.00
#
_symmetry.space_group_name_H-M   'P 1'
#
loop_
_entity.id
_entity.type
_entity.pdbx_description
1 polymer ?
#
loop_
_entity_poly.entity_id
_entity_poly.type
_entity_poly.pdbx_seq_one_letter_code
_entity_poly.pdbx_strand_id
1 'polypeptide(L)'
;METQVVVTIQVPIIYVELVTALTALSLLGYFIVYPIFDYLRHAKGLRRYPNFHPLAGTTNLPFVREAAKGFRSHTLYEMHKTHPVIRTGPNSLSYGSVQAIKDIYGHGTKCIKGEFYEALD
;
A
#
# COMPACT_ATOMS: atom_id res chain seq x y z
N MET A 1 -31.16 22.75 -39.68
CA MET A 1 -30.89 21.31 -39.48
C MET A 1 -29.52 21.08 -38.84
N GLU A 2 -28.46 21.76 -39.31
CA GLU A 2 -27.10 21.65 -38.77
C GLU A 2 -26.97 21.98 -37.27
N THR A 3 -27.67 22.99 -36.77
CA THR A 3 -27.61 23.39 -35.35
C THR A 3 -28.20 22.34 -34.40
N GLN A 4 -29.23 21.61 -34.83
CA GLN A 4 -29.84 20.52 -34.04
C GLN A 4 -28.92 19.29 -33.99
N VAL A 5 -28.24 18.98 -35.10
CA VAL A 5 -27.26 17.89 -35.17
C VAL A 5 -26.04 18.19 -34.29
N VAL A 6 -25.51 19.43 -34.33
CA VAL A 6 -24.38 19.83 -33.47
C VAL A 6 -24.73 19.74 -31.98
N VAL A 7 -25.90 20.21 -31.55
CA VAL A 7 -26.31 20.14 -30.13
C VAL A 7 -26.52 18.68 -29.69
N THR A 8 -27.12 17.84 -30.54
CA THR A 8 -27.37 16.42 -30.23
C THR A 8 -26.06 15.62 -30.08
N ILE A 9 -25.01 16.01 -30.82
CA ILE A 9 -23.68 15.40 -30.73
C ILE A 9 -22.85 16.00 -29.58
N GLN A 10 -23.03 17.29 -29.27
CA GLN A 10 -22.26 17.98 -28.23
C GLN A 10 -22.63 17.53 -26.81
N VAL A 11 -23.91 17.26 -26.53
CA VAL A 11 -24.37 16.79 -25.21
C VAL A 11 -23.73 15.46 -24.77
N PRO A 12 -23.70 14.38 -25.58
CA PRO A 12 -23.05 13.12 -25.21
C PRO A 12 -21.53 13.26 -25.12
N ILE A 13 -20.89 14.11 -25.93
CA ILE A 13 -19.45 14.38 -25.84
C ILE A 13 -19.13 15.01 -24.48
N ILE A 14 -19.87 16.03 -24.05
CA ILE A 14 -19.68 16.67 -22.74
C ILE A 14 -19.87 15.66 -21.59
N TYR A 15 -20.83 14.75 -21.69
CA TYR A 15 -21.07 13.74 -20.68
C TYR A 15 -19.90 12.75 -20.57
N VAL A 16 -19.33 12.31 -21.70
CA VAL A 16 -18.16 11.43 -21.71
C VAL A 16 -16.96 12.10 -21.06
N GLU A 17 -16.66 13.36 -21.41
CA GLU A 17 -15.56 14.14 -20.81
C GLU A 17 -15.72 14.33 -19.29
N LEU A 18 -16.96 14.54 -18.83
CA LEU A 18 -17.23 14.70 -17.41
C LEU A 18 -17.03 13.38 -16.64
N VAL A 19 -17.46 12.25 -17.21
CA VAL A 19 -17.26 10.93 -16.61
C VAL A 19 -15.79 10.52 -16.60
N THR A 20 -15.03 10.78 -17.67
CA THR A 20 -13.59 10.52 -17.71
C THR A 20 -12.83 11.38 -16.70
N ALA A 21 -13.19 12.66 -16.56
CA ALA A 21 -12.58 13.53 -15.55
C ALA A 21 -12.87 13.07 -14.12
N LEU A 22 -14.12 12.70 -13.81
CA LEU A 22 -14.51 12.21 -12.49
C LEU A 22 -13.85 10.87 -12.14
N THR A 23 -13.78 9.96 -13.09
CA THR A 23 -13.10 8.67 -12.89
C THR A 23 -11.59 8.88 -12.67
N ALA A 24 -10.95 9.73 -13.47
CA ALA A 24 -9.53 10.07 -13.27
C ALA A 24 -9.29 10.71 -11.89
N LEU A 25 -10.16 11.63 -11.45
CA LEU A 25 -10.07 12.26 -10.13
C LEU A 25 -10.28 11.24 -9.01
N SER A 26 -11.24 10.33 -9.15
CA SER A 26 -11.50 9.26 -8.17
C SER A 26 -10.31 8.32 -8.05
N LEU A 27 -9.73 7.90 -9.18
CA LEU A 27 -8.51 7.07 -9.21
C LEU A 27 -7.34 7.79 -8.54
N LEU A 28 -7.13 9.08 -8.85
CA LEU A 28 -6.08 9.89 -8.23
C LEU A 28 -6.31 10.01 -6.70
N GLY A 29 -7.55 10.27 -6.29
CA GLY A 29 -7.95 10.30 -4.89
C GLY A 29 -7.64 8.98 -4.16
N TYR A 30 -8.01 7.86 -4.76
CA TYR A 30 -7.84 6.54 -4.16
C TYR A 30 -6.38 6.08 -4.13
N PHE A 31 -5.63 6.22 -5.23
CA PHE A 31 -4.25 5.69 -5.32
C PHE A 31 -3.18 6.63 -4.78
N ILE A 32 -3.45 7.93 -4.69
CA ILE A 32 -2.45 8.92 -4.25
C ILE A 32 -2.90 9.58 -2.94
N VAL A 33 -4.07 10.22 -2.92
CA VAL A 33 -4.49 11.06 -1.79
C VAL A 33 -4.75 10.21 -0.55
N TYR A 34 -5.50 9.12 -0.68
CA TYR A 34 -5.85 8.23 0.42
C TYR A 34 -4.64 7.62 1.15
N PRO A 35 -3.66 6.98 0.48
CA PRO A 35 -2.50 6.41 1.18
C PRO A 35 -1.60 7.47 1.83
N ILE A 36 -1.50 8.68 1.23
CA ILE A 36 -0.78 9.79 1.85
C ILE A 36 -1.52 10.26 3.10
N PHE A 37 -2.85 10.41 3.03
CA PHE A 37 -3.67 10.81 4.15
C PHE A 37 -3.58 9.81 5.32
N ASP A 38 -3.68 8.51 5.04
CA ASP A 38 -3.54 7.46 6.06
C ASP A 38 -2.15 7.48 6.73
N TYR A 39 -1.09 7.67 5.92
CA TYR A 39 0.27 7.82 6.42
C TYR A 39 0.45 9.03 7.35
N LEU A 40 -0.19 10.16 7.02
CA LEU A 40 -0.16 11.38 7.83
C LEU A 40 -1.00 11.27 9.10
N ARG A 41 -2.20 10.68 9.03
CA ARG A 41 -3.08 10.45 10.18
C ARG A 41 -2.41 9.64 11.28
N HIS A 42 -1.55 8.71 10.89
CA HIS A 42 -0.68 7.97 11.78
C HIS A 42 -1.38 7.18 12.91
N ALA A 43 -2.57 6.64 12.65
CA ALA A 43 -3.40 5.99 13.68
C ALA A 43 -2.70 4.83 14.42
N LYS A 44 -1.82 4.08 13.75
CA LYS A 44 -1.18 2.87 14.28
C LYS A 44 0.19 3.09 14.93
N GLY A 45 0.73 4.31 14.95
CA GLY A 45 2.00 4.56 15.66
C GLY A 45 3.26 3.94 15.01
N LEU A 46 3.17 3.39 13.79
CA LEU A 46 4.24 2.64 13.09
C LEU A 46 5.42 3.48 12.54
N ARG A 47 5.44 4.81 12.68
CA ARG A 47 6.49 5.71 12.13
C ARG A 47 7.72 5.72 13.03
N ARG A 48 7.60 5.18 14.24
CA ARG A 48 8.73 4.94 15.15
C ARG A 48 9.73 3.91 14.62
N TYR A 49 9.29 3.06 13.68
CA TYR A 49 10.15 2.04 13.08
C TYR A 49 10.79 2.57 11.79
N PRO A 50 12.07 2.25 11.54
CA PRO A 50 12.73 2.61 10.30
C PRO A 50 12.02 1.97 9.12
N ASN A 51 11.77 2.74 8.07
CA ASN A 51 11.27 2.20 6.82
C ASN A 51 12.44 1.58 6.04
N PHE A 52 12.24 0.41 5.46
CA PHE A 52 13.27 -0.16 4.56
C PHE A 52 13.43 0.64 3.24
N HIS A 53 12.38 1.36 2.87
CA HIS A 53 12.34 2.27 1.73
C HIS A 53 11.46 3.48 2.07
N PRO A 54 11.76 4.72 1.63
CA PRO A 54 10.97 5.90 1.99
C PRO A 54 9.46 5.77 1.70
N LEU A 55 9.12 5.10 0.59
CA LEU A 55 7.73 4.83 0.19
C LEU A 55 7.07 3.65 0.93
N ALA A 56 7.81 2.85 1.70
CA ALA A 56 7.24 1.70 2.42
C ALA A 56 6.18 2.12 3.44
N GLY A 57 6.23 3.36 3.93
CA GLY A 57 5.22 3.91 4.82
C GLY A 57 3.86 4.15 4.16
N THR A 58 3.82 4.37 2.85
CA THR A 58 2.60 4.75 2.11
C THR A 58 2.12 3.66 1.15
N THR A 59 3.02 2.83 0.62
CA THR A 59 2.69 1.79 -0.35
C THR A 59 3.59 0.56 -0.25
N ASN A 60 3.07 -0.59 -0.70
CA ASN A 60 3.83 -1.85 -0.79
C ASN A 60 4.67 -1.97 -2.07
N LEU A 61 4.59 -1.01 -3.00
CA LEU A 61 5.30 -1.05 -4.29
C LEU A 61 6.83 -1.29 -4.17
N PRO A 62 7.56 -0.68 -3.21
CA PRO A 62 8.98 -0.97 -3.05
C PRO A 62 9.25 -2.43 -2.72
N PHE A 63 8.35 -3.07 -1.96
CA PHE A 63 8.51 -4.47 -1.57
C PHE A 63 8.22 -5.42 -2.74
N VAL A 64 7.25 -5.05 -3.59
CA VAL A 64 7.00 -5.73 -4.88
C VAL A 64 8.23 -5.63 -5.78
N ARG A 65 8.89 -4.46 -5.85
CA ARG A 65 10.14 -4.31 -6.58
C ARG A 65 11.25 -5.21 -6.03
N GLU A 66 11.40 -5.33 -4.71
CA GLU A 66 12.35 -6.28 -4.11
C GLU A 66 12.01 -7.73 -4.48
N ALA A 67 10.73 -8.08 -4.53
CA ALA A 67 10.29 -9.42 -4.96
C ALA A 67 10.68 -9.70 -6.42
N ALA A 68 10.59 -8.70 -7.30
CA ALA A 68 10.97 -8.82 -8.71
C ALA A 68 12.48 -8.99 -8.94
N LYS A 69 13.35 -8.62 -7.98
CA LYS A 69 14.81 -8.77 -8.08
C LYS A 69 15.33 -10.20 -7.86
N GLY A 70 14.46 -11.14 -7.51
CA GLY A 70 14.84 -12.53 -7.20
C GLY A 70 15.41 -12.76 -5.80
N PHE A 71 16.03 -11.74 -5.17
CA PHE A 71 16.52 -11.82 -3.79
C PHE A 71 15.86 -10.81 -2.84
N ARG A 72 14.55 -10.98 -2.62
CA ARG A 72 13.70 -10.07 -1.84
C ARG A 72 14.17 -9.81 -0.41
N SER A 73 14.80 -10.80 0.23
CA SER A 73 15.17 -10.73 1.66
C SER A 73 16.52 -10.09 1.92
N HIS A 74 17.35 -9.86 0.90
CA HIS A 74 18.71 -9.33 1.08
C HIS A 74 18.71 -7.97 1.78
N THR A 75 17.92 -7.01 1.28
CA THR A 75 17.82 -5.66 1.83
C THR A 75 17.35 -5.67 3.28
N LEU A 76 16.36 -6.51 3.60
CA LEU A 76 15.87 -6.65 4.97
C LEU A 76 16.90 -7.31 5.89
N TYR A 77 17.61 -8.33 5.42
CA TYR A 77 18.66 -8.99 6.16
C TYR A 77 19.77 -8.01 6.56
N GLU A 78 20.26 -7.21 5.62
CA GLU A 78 21.29 -6.20 5.89
C GLU A 78 20.81 -5.16 6.91
N MET A 79 19.58 -4.69 6.80
CA MET A 79 19.03 -3.75 7.78
C MET A 79 18.80 -4.37 9.16
N HIS A 80 18.42 -5.64 9.23
CA HIS A 80 18.19 -6.32 10.51
C HIS A 80 19.46 -6.53 11.34
N LYS A 81 20.65 -6.38 10.74
CA LYS A 81 21.92 -6.33 11.48
C LYS A 81 21.99 -5.15 12.46
N THR A 82 21.25 -4.07 12.19
CA THR A 82 21.27 -2.85 13.00
C THR A 82 19.92 -2.52 13.63
N HIS A 83 18.81 -2.95 13.01
CA HIS A 83 17.46 -2.62 13.46
C HIS A 83 16.64 -3.89 13.73
N PRO A 84 16.16 -4.12 14.97
CA PRO A 84 15.42 -5.33 15.31
C PRO A 84 14.03 -5.39 14.66
N VAL A 85 13.42 -4.22 14.37
CA VAL A 85 12.11 -4.09 13.76
C VAL A 85 12.18 -3.07 12.63
N ILE A 86 11.65 -3.44 11.46
CA ILE A 86 11.69 -2.63 10.24
C ILE A 86 10.29 -2.57 9.65
N ARG A 87 9.87 -1.40 9.19
CA ARG A 87 8.60 -1.25 8.47
C ARG A 87 8.77 -1.59 7.00
N THR A 88 8.00 -2.56 6.53
CA THR A 88 8.02 -3.08 5.14
C THR A 88 6.84 -2.60 4.30
N GLY A 89 5.77 -2.14 4.94
CA GLY A 89 4.58 -1.65 4.26
C GLY A 89 3.77 -0.68 5.12
N PRO A 90 2.66 -0.14 4.60
CA PRO A 90 1.81 0.80 5.34
C PRO A 90 1.33 0.20 6.66
N ASN A 91 1.02 -1.09 6.66
CA ASN A 91 0.48 -1.84 7.79
C ASN A 91 1.29 -3.10 8.12
N SER A 92 2.58 -3.13 7.73
CA SER A 92 3.40 -4.34 7.83
C SER A 92 4.77 -4.04 8.43
N LEU A 93 5.17 -4.89 9.38
CA LEU A 93 6.47 -4.85 10.05
C LEU A 93 7.19 -6.18 9.83
N SER A 94 8.52 -6.10 9.76
CA SER A 94 9.42 -7.24 9.77
C SER A 94 10.18 -7.25 11.08
N TYR A 95 10.26 -8.43 11.70
CA TYR A 95 10.93 -8.66 12.97
C TYR A 95 12.14 -9.55 12.73
N GLY A 96 13.32 -9.08 13.15
CA GLY A 96 14.59 -9.82 13.04
C GLY A 96 15.02 -10.52 14.34
N SER A 97 14.30 -10.29 15.45
CA SER A 97 14.63 -10.86 16.75
C SER A 97 13.96 -12.22 16.98
N VAL A 98 14.72 -13.20 17.46
CA VAL A 98 14.22 -14.53 17.85
C VAL A 98 13.18 -14.44 18.97
N GLN A 99 13.28 -13.43 19.83
CA GLN A 99 12.34 -13.24 20.95
C GLN A 99 10.90 -12.98 20.45
N ALA A 100 10.74 -12.32 19.29
CA ALA A 100 9.43 -11.99 18.72
C ALA A 100 8.68 -13.24 18.21
N ILE A 101 9.37 -14.36 17.97
CA ILE A 101 8.75 -15.59 17.46
C ILE A 101 7.69 -16.11 18.43
N LYS A 102 7.98 -16.11 19.73
CA LYS A 102 7.04 -16.58 20.74
C LYS A 102 5.83 -15.65 20.86
N ASP A 103 6.02 -14.34 20.71
CA ASP A 103 4.91 -13.39 20.82
C ASP A 103 3.99 -13.44 19.59
N ILE A 104 4.55 -13.69 18.39
CA ILE A 104 3.78 -13.73 17.13
C ILE A 104 3.16 -15.11 16.88
N TYR A 105 3.88 -16.19 17.18
CA TYR A 105 3.49 -17.57 16.84
C TYR A 105 3.29 -18.47 18.05
N GLY A 106 3.57 -18.01 19.27
CA GLY A 106 3.46 -18.82 20.48
C GLY A 106 2.00 -19.09 20.86
N HIS A 107 1.83 -20.13 21.67
CA HIS A 107 0.51 -20.54 22.14
C HIS A 107 -0.16 -19.42 22.96
N GLY A 108 -1.44 -19.13 22.65
CA GLY A 108 -2.21 -18.07 23.30
C GLY A 108 -1.98 -16.66 22.75
N THR A 109 -1.23 -16.52 21.65
CA THR A 109 -1.12 -15.22 20.96
C THR A 109 -2.46 -14.76 20.38
N LYS A 110 -2.67 -13.44 20.36
CA LYS A 110 -3.82 -12.80 19.69
C LYS A 110 -3.57 -12.60 18.19
N CYS A 111 -2.36 -12.85 17.71
CA CYS A 111 -2.02 -12.74 16.31
C CYS A 111 -2.71 -13.84 15.50
N ILE A 112 -3.42 -13.44 14.46
CA ILE A 112 -4.01 -14.34 13.46
C ILE A 112 -3.12 -14.38 12.21
N LYS A 113 -3.26 -15.44 11.42
CA LYS A 113 -2.61 -15.51 10.11
C LYS A 113 -3.09 -14.34 9.26
N GLY A 114 -2.18 -13.73 8.50
CA GLY A 114 -2.50 -12.58 7.68
C GLY A 114 -3.31 -12.93 6.43
N GLU A 115 -3.82 -11.90 5.77
CA GLU A 115 -4.66 -11.95 4.55
C GLU A 115 -4.10 -12.84 3.42
N PHE A 116 -2.77 -13.00 3.35
CA PHE A 116 -2.13 -13.89 2.37
C PHE A 116 -2.66 -15.33 2.43
N TYR A 117 -3.05 -15.80 3.61
CA TYR A 117 -3.57 -17.15 3.79
C TYR A 117 -5.06 -17.28 3.47
N GLU A 118 -5.82 -16.19 3.49
CA GLU A 118 -7.25 -16.21 3.16
C GLU A 118 -7.49 -16.57 1.69
N ALA A 119 -6.52 -16.32 0.80
CA ALA A 119 -6.62 -16.66 -0.62
C ALA A 119 -6.29 -18.14 -0.93
N LEU A 120 -5.89 -18.93 0.09
CA LEU A 120 -5.54 -20.35 -0.05
C LEU A 120 -6.59 -21.29 0.54
N ASP A 121 -7.59 -20.75 1.23
CA ASP A 121 -8.76 -21.46 1.77
C ASP A 121 -9.93 -21.41 0.78
#